data_AF-A0A0W8D2Q3-F1
#
_entry.id   AF-A0A0W8D2Q3-F1
#
_cell.length_a   1.000
_cell.length_b   1.000
_cell.length_c   1.000
_cell.angle_alpha   90.00
_cell.angle_beta   90.00
_cell.angle_gamma   90.00
#
_symmetry.space_group_name_H-M   'P 1'
#
loop_
_entity.id
_entity.type
_entity.pdbx_description
1 polymer ?
#
loop_
_entity_poly.entity_id
_entity_poly.type
_entity_poly.pdbx_seq_one_letter_code
_entity_poly.pdbx_strand_id
1 'polypeptide(L)'
;MGSKPETSAEAPAPHAFPFFSVLAVGLVAVVAAAVAVVDPSELRQLVSTYTGVSFSNTTVDGVDCTVAEQYLTDVLPVKGFHVLCIQKRPEGDLGITAFKHGNAPSMRIQSKTEFTDLKTQLEKTLEIQGPKDEVARQYKQPYAFFTPEGTKLERLDEMVNQIIFLFEGGQFVWPGIRIGHKTLVKDVAGKGDVVLETLSMIPLVFSVEEFLKDDEIDIIMDLSLEHLKPSTCSGTCRTWPRAVTRSSRERVEHLDRSR
;
A
#
# COMPACT_ATOMS: atom_id res chain seq x y z
N MET A 1 -50.05 10.69 54.67
CA MET A 1 -49.25 11.94 54.63
C MET A 1 -47.85 11.55 55.08
N GLY A 2 -46.90 11.35 54.16
CA GLY A 2 -46.02 12.42 53.67
C GLY A 2 -45.02 12.75 54.78
N SER A 3 -43.73 12.39 54.71
CA SER A 3 -42.77 12.91 53.71
C SER A 3 -41.54 11.99 53.52
N LYS A 4 -40.95 12.11 52.32
CA LYS A 4 -39.76 11.42 51.77
C LYS A 4 -38.49 12.32 51.97
N PRO A 5 -37.31 12.05 51.35
CA PRO A 5 -36.04 11.58 51.97
C PRO A 5 -34.83 12.54 51.74
N GLU A 6 -33.61 12.17 52.17
CA GLU A 6 -32.31 12.38 51.48
C GLU A 6 -31.18 11.73 52.31
N THR A 7 -30.55 10.65 51.84
CA THR A 7 -29.29 10.56 51.06
C THR A 7 -28.01 10.87 51.86
N SER A 8 -27.16 9.85 52.03
CA SER A 8 -25.71 10.03 52.16
C SER A 8 -25.01 8.88 51.46
N ALA A 9 -24.10 9.26 50.54
CA ALA A 9 -23.31 8.39 49.70
C ALA A 9 -22.03 7.96 50.44
N GLU A 10 -21.64 6.70 50.29
CA GLU A 10 -20.40 6.12 50.82
C GLU A 10 -19.46 5.77 49.65
N ALA A 11 -18.18 6.14 49.79
CA ALA A 11 -17.16 6.08 48.75
C ALA A 11 -16.58 4.67 48.54
N PRO A 12 -16.08 4.32 47.34
CA PRO A 12 -15.53 2.99 47.06
C PRO A 12 -14.07 2.83 47.52
N ALA A 13 -13.78 1.65 48.07
CA ALA A 13 -12.48 1.21 48.59
C ALA A 13 -11.43 0.94 47.47
N PRO A 14 -10.12 0.99 47.80
CA PRO A 14 -9.04 0.85 46.82
C PRO A 14 -8.82 -0.61 46.38
N HIS A 15 -8.72 -0.83 45.08
CA HIS A 15 -8.44 -2.14 44.48
C HIS A 15 -6.95 -2.51 44.60
N ALA A 16 -6.68 -3.66 45.20
CA ALA A 16 -5.38 -4.31 45.22
C ALA A 16 -5.09 -5.00 43.88
N PHE A 17 -3.93 -4.70 43.28
CA PHE A 17 -3.45 -5.37 42.07
C PHE A 17 -2.88 -6.76 42.41
N PRO A 18 -3.34 -7.85 41.78
CA PRO A 18 -2.79 -9.18 42.04
C PRO A 18 -1.46 -9.39 41.29
N PHE A 19 -0.41 -9.75 42.05
CA PHE A 19 0.95 -10.08 41.60
C PHE A 19 1.06 -11.29 40.63
N PHE A 20 -0.05 -11.91 40.23
CA PHE A 20 -0.07 -13.06 39.32
C PHE A 20 0.13 -12.69 37.84
N SER A 21 0.03 -11.42 37.47
CA SER A 21 0.11 -10.98 36.05
C SER A 21 1.54 -10.96 35.48
N VAL A 22 2.56 -10.71 36.31
CA VAL A 22 3.96 -10.58 35.81
C VAL A 22 4.60 -11.94 35.52
N LEU A 23 4.28 -12.97 36.31
CA LEU A 23 4.78 -14.34 36.09
C LEU A 23 4.14 -15.00 34.87
N ALA A 24 2.86 -14.75 34.61
CA ALA A 24 2.17 -15.31 33.43
C ALA A 24 2.72 -14.74 32.12
N VAL A 25 2.99 -13.43 32.05
CA VAL A 25 3.56 -12.80 30.84
C VAL A 25 5.00 -13.23 30.60
N GLY A 26 5.82 -13.36 31.65
CA GLY A 26 7.21 -13.82 31.54
C GLY A 26 7.34 -15.26 31.05
N LEU A 27 6.46 -16.16 31.50
CA LEU A 27 6.49 -17.57 31.11
C LEU A 27 6.05 -17.77 29.65
N VAL A 28 5.09 -16.99 29.16
CA VAL A 28 4.64 -17.00 27.76
C VAL A 28 5.74 -16.50 26.82
N ALA A 29 6.48 -15.45 27.18
CA ALA A 29 7.55 -14.92 26.35
C ALA A 29 8.73 -15.90 26.18
N VAL A 30 9.09 -16.62 27.25
CA VAL A 30 10.18 -17.62 27.21
C VAL A 30 9.77 -18.85 26.39
N VAL A 31 8.52 -19.29 26.49
CA VAL A 31 8.00 -20.40 25.69
C VAL A 31 7.88 -20.00 24.20
N ALA A 32 7.41 -18.79 23.90
CA ALA A 32 7.34 -18.29 22.52
C ALA A 32 8.72 -18.18 21.87
N ALA A 33 9.74 -17.71 22.61
CA ALA A 33 11.11 -17.64 22.11
C ALA A 33 11.75 -19.03 21.92
N ALA A 34 11.47 -19.99 22.79
CA ALA A 34 11.96 -21.36 22.65
C ALA A 34 11.31 -22.10 21.46
N VAL A 35 10.01 -21.88 21.21
CA VAL A 35 9.28 -22.48 20.08
C VAL A 35 9.71 -21.87 18.74
N ALA A 36 10.03 -20.57 18.70
CA ALA A 36 10.53 -19.87 17.50
C ALA A 36 11.80 -20.48 16.89
N VAL A 37 12.65 -21.07 17.74
CA VAL A 37 13.93 -21.66 17.33
C VAL A 37 13.76 -23.08 16.77
N VAL A 38 12.66 -23.75 17.10
CA VAL A 38 12.46 -25.17 16.78
C VAL A 38 11.51 -25.37 15.60
N ASP A 39 10.43 -24.57 15.49
CA ASP A 39 9.56 -24.59 14.32
C ASP A 39 8.72 -23.29 14.22
N PRO A 40 8.91 -22.44 13.19
CA PRO A 40 8.20 -21.17 13.05
C PRO A 40 6.70 -21.31 12.73
N SER A 41 6.20 -22.53 12.47
CA SER A 41 4.78 -22.77 12.17
C SER A 41 3.88 -22.76 13.41
N GLU A 42 4.37 -23.26 14.55
CA GLU A 42 3.64 -23.33 15.83
C GLU A 42 3.43 -21.94 16.46
N LEU A 43 4.38 -21.01 16.24
CA LEU A 43 4.24 -19.60 16.65
C LEU A 43 3.01 -18.92 16.05
N ARG A 44 2.67 -19.26 14.80
CA ARG A 44 1.52 -18.66 14.09
C ARG A 44 0.20 -19.03 14.74
N GLN A 45 0.10 -20.24 15.28
CA GLN A 45 -1.10 -20.75 15.95
C GLN A 45 -1.31 -20.06 17.31
N LEU A 46 -0.22 -19.81 18.02
CA LEU A 46 -0.20 -19.06 19.29
C LEU A 46 -0.59 -17.59 19.10
N VAL A 47 -0.08 -16.93 18.06
CA VAL A 47 -0.45 -15.55 17.70
C VAL A 47 -1.92 -15.47 17.27
N SER A 48 -2.43 -16.44 16.52
CA SER A 48 -3.83 -16.48 16.07
C SER A 48 -4.82 -16.56 17.24
N THR A 49 -4.48 -17.33 18.28
CA THR A 49 -5.34 -17.51 19.47
C THR A 49 -5.43 -16.24 20.33
N TYR A 50 -4.38 -15.38 20.31
CA TYR A 50 -4.31 -14.19 21.18
C TYR A 50 -4.68 -12.87 20.48
N THR A 51 -4.54 -12.80 19.15
CA THR A 51 -4.78 -11.56 18.38
C THR A 51 -6.09 -11.55 17.59
N GLY A 52 -6.82 -12.68 17.55
CA GLY A 52 -8.06 -12.78 16.76
C GLY A 52 -7.84 -12.68 15.24
N VAL A 53 -6.58 -12.69 14.78
CA VAL A 53 -6.23 -12.71 13.36
C VAL A 53 -6.27 -14.17 12.89
N SER A 54 -7.29 -14.50 12.11
CA SER A 54 -7.41 -15.80 11.46
C SER A 54 -6.52 -15.83 10.22
N PHE A 55 -5.35 -16.47 10.30
CA PHE A 55 -4.60 -16.87 9.11
C PHE A 55 -5.20 -18.17 8.59
N SER A 56 -6.27 -18.04 7.80
CA SER A 56 -6.88 -19.17 7.12
C SER A 56 -5.96 -19.64 6.00
N ASN A 57 -5.08 -20.60 6.29
CA ASN A 57 -4.49 -21.46 5.27
C ASN A 57 -5.56 -22.48 4.85
N THR A 58 -6.50 -22.02 4.03
CA THR A 58 -7.47 -22.88 3.36
C THR A 58 -7.19 -22.78 1.87
N THR A 59 -6.69 -23.87 1.28
CA THR A 59 -6.68 -24.05 -0.17
C THR A 59 -8.13 -24.14 -0.67
N VAL A 60 -8.78 -22.99 -0.81
CA VAL A 60 -9.89 -22.82 -1.74
C VAL A 60 -9.22 -22.40 -3.03
N ASP A 61 -9.38 -23.19 -4.09
CA ASP A 61 -8.85 -22.95 -5.42
C ASP A 61 -9.60 -21.79 -6.11
N GLY A 62 -9.70 -20.66 -5.41
CA GLY A 62 -10.55 -19.52 -5.71
C GLY A 62 -10.13 -18.28 -4.92
N VAL A 63 -10.13 -17.13 -5.60
CA VAL A 63 -9.77 -15.83 -5.02
C VAL A 63 -10.93 -15.25 -4.21
N ASP A 64 -10.63 -14.60 -3.09
CA ASP A 64 -11.60 -13.77 -2.38
C ASP A 64 -11.67 -12.36 -3.01
N CYS A 65 -12.76 -12.10 -3.74
CA CYS A 65 -12.95 -10.81 -4.40
C CYS A 65 -13.26 -9.65 -3.44
N THR A 66 -13.56 -9.90 -2.17
CA THR A 66 -13.74 -8.81 -1.19
C THR A 66 -12.43 -8.08 -0.93
N VAL A 67 -11.30 -8.78 -1.05
CA VAL A 67 -9.95 -8.21 -0.91
C VAL A 67 -9.65 -7.18 -2.00
N ALA A 68 -10.34 -7.21 -3.13
CA ALA A 68 -10.16 -6.21 -4.20
C ALA A 68 -10.48 -4.77 -3.73
N GLU A 69 -11.29 -4.62 -2.68
CA GLU A 69 -11.63 -3.31 -2.10
C GLU A 69 -10.41 -2.54 -1.58
N GLN A 70 -9.33 -3.24 -1.19
CA GLN A 70 -8.09 -2.59 -0.72
C GLN A 70 -7.37 -1.81 -1.83
N TYR A 71 -7.64 -2.13 -3.09
CA TYR A 71 -7.03 -1.48 -4.26
C TYR A 71 -7.90 -0.36 -4.84
N LEU A 72 -9.02 -0.04 -4.19
CA LEU A 72 -9.91 1.01 -4.64
C LEU A 72 -9.41 2.38 -4.18
N THR A 73 -9.70 3.37 -5.00
CA THR A 73 -9.27 4.75 -4.80
C THR A 73 -10.47 5.65 -4.60
N ASP A 74 -10.36 6.56 -3.63
CA ASP A 74 -11.40 7.55 -3.31
C ASP A 74 -11.51 8.66 -4.37
N VAL A 75 -10.40 8.87 -5.09
CA VAL A 75 -10.25 9.90 -6.14
C VAL A 75 -9.84 9.21 -7.44
N LEU A 76 -9.84 9.89 -8.58
CA LEU A 76 -9.37 9.30 -9.85
C LEU A 76 -7.95 9.81 -10.20
N PRO A 77 -6.87 9.28 -9.57
CA PRO A 77 -5.51 9.72 -9.84
C PRO A 77 -5.02 9.27 -11.22
N VAL A 78 -5.46 8.09 -11.66
CA VAL A 78 -5.07 7.47 -12.94
C VAL A 78 -6.32 7.18 -13.77
N LYS A 79 -6.45 7.86 -14.90
CA LYS A 79 -7.55 7.61 -15.84
C LYS A 79 -7.34 6.27 -16.55
N GLY A 80 -8.41 5.48 -16.66
CA GLY A 80 -8.37 4.17 -17.31
C GLY A 80 -7.70 3.06 -16.48
N PHE A 81 -7.58 3.23 -15.17
CA PHE A 81 -7.22 2.17 -14.23
C PHE A 81 -8.47 1.42 -13.78
N HIS A 82 -8.51 0.10 -13.89
CA HIS A 82 -9.66 -0.71 -13.42
C HIS A 82 -9.14 -1.86 -12.57
N VAL A 83 -9.89 -2.22 -11.53
CA VAL A 83 -9.60 -3.40 -10.69
C VAL A 83 -10.57 -4.50 -11.06
N LEU A 84 -10.05 -5.68 -11.36
CA LEU A 84 -10.83 -6.86 -11.73
C LEU A 84 -10.52 -7.99 -10.76
N CYS A 85 -11.53 -8.72 -10.34
CA CYS A 85 -11.37 -10.00 -9.67
C CYS A 85 -12.04 -11.07 -10.53
N ILE A 86 -11.24 -12.03 -11.00
CA ILE A 86 -11.71 -13.07 -11.92
C ILE A 86 -11.73 -14.39 -11.15
N GLN A 87 -12.88 -15.05 -11.14
CA GLN A 87 -13.11 -16.33 -10.50
C GLN A 87 -13.60 -17.34 -11.53
N LYS A 88 -13.04 -18.54 -11.50
CA LYS A 88 -13.61 -19.68 -12.23
C LYS A 88 -14.83 -20.19 -11.48
N ARG A 89 -15.99 -20.26 -12.14
CA ARG A 89 -17.21 -20.81 -11.55
C ARG A 89 -17.25 -22.34 -11.70
N PRO A 90 -18.03 -23.04 -10.85
CA PRO A 90 -18.23 -24.48 -10.96
C PRO A 90 -18.79 -24.92 -12.33
N GLU A 91 -19.58 -24.05 -12.97
CA GLU A 91 -20.22 -24.29 -14.26
C GLU A 91 -19.23 -24.24 -15.45
N GLY A 92 -17.97 -23.84 -15.20
CA GLY A 92 -16.91 -23.74 -16.20
C GLY A 92 -16.65 -22.31 -16.66
N ASP A 93 -17.65 -21.43 -16.60
CA ASP A 93 -17.53 -20.03 -17.00
C ASP A 93 -16.74 -19.16 -16.00
N LEU A 94 -16.36 -17.96 -16.43
CA LEU A 94 -15.69 -16.96 -15.62
C LEU A 94 -16.68 -15.97 -15.03
N GLY A 95 -16.64 -15.83 -13.70
CA GLY A 95 -17.29 -14.72 -12.99
C GLY A 95 -16.28 -13.61 -12.74
N ILE A 96 -16.61 -12.38 -13.13
CA ILE A 96 -15.74 -11.23 -12.94
C ILE A 96 -16.47 -10.18 -12.10
N THR A 97 -15.83 -9.73 -11.03
CA THR A 97 -16.20 -8.51 -10.30
C THR A 97 -15.27 -7.40 -10.76
N ALA A 98 -15.81 -6.36 -11.38
CA ALA A 98 -15.05 -5.27 -11.97
C ALA A 98 -15.37 -3.93 -11.31
N PHE A 99 -14.33 -3.16 -11.01
CA PHE A 99 -14.41 -1.82 -10.44
C PHE A 99 -13.88 -0.83 -11.47
N LYS A 100 -14.80 -0.05 -12.05
CA LYS A 100 -14.45 0.92 -13.09
C LYS A 100 -13.68 2.07 -12.47
N HIS A 101 -12.58 2.47 -13.11
CA HIS A 101 -11.74 3.55 -12.61
C HIS A 101 -11.15 3.29 -11.21
N GLY A 102 -11.06 2.01 -10.81
CA GLY A 102 -10.61 1.61 -9.47
C GLY A 102 -11.53 2.12 -8.38
N ASN A 103 -12.82 2.36 -8.66
CA ASN A 103 -13.76 2.91 -7.71
C ASN A 103 -15.01 2.01 -7.57
N ALA A 104 -15.67 2.11 -6.42
CA ALA A 104 -16.97 1.52 -6.17
C ALA A 104 -18.09 2.30 -6.90
N PRO A 105 -19.25 1.68 -7.17
CA PRO A 105 -19.60 0.29 -6.90
C PRO A 105 -19.02 -0.69 -7.93
N SER A 106 -18.95 -1.98 -7.54
CA SER A 106 -18.57 -3.05 -8.47
C SER A 106 -19.66 -3.39 -9.48
N MET A 107 -19.24 -3.93 -10.62
CA MET A 107 -20.09 -4.52 -11.65
C MET A 107 -19.78 -6.01 -11.77
N ARG A 108 -20.81 -6.83 -11.98
CA ARG A 108 -20.66 -8.27 -12.20
C ARG A 108 -20.76 -8.56 -13.69
N ILE A 109 -19.73 -9.23 -14.21
CA ILE A 109 -19.62 -9.65 -15.60
C ILE A 109 -19.51 -11.17 -15.62
N GLN A 110 -20.07 -11.79 -16.65
CA GLN A 110 -19.89 -13.20 -16.94
C GLN A 110 -19.26 -13.34 -18.31
N SER A 111 -18.33 -14.28 -18.43
CA SER A 111 -17.65 -14.55 -19.69
C SER A 111 -17.32 -16.04 -19.79
N LYS A 112 -17.22 -16.54 -21.02
CA LYS A 112 -16.73 -17.89 -21.30
C LYS A 112 -15.23 -17.99 -21.01
N THR A 113 -14.68 -19.18 -21.06
CA THR A 113 -13.23 -19.44 -20.91
C THR A 113 -12.40 -19.07 -22.15
N GLU A 114 -12.90 -18.18 -23.00
CA GLU A 114 -12.21 -17.69 -24.20
C GLU A 114 -11.74 -16.26 -23.96
N PHE A 115 -10.46 -15.98 -24.23
CA PHE A 115 -9.89 -14.66 -23.93
C PHE A 115 -10.55 -13.53 -24.74
N THR A 116 -10.98 -13.83 -25.96
CA THR A 116 -11.72 -12.90 -26.84
C THR A 116 -13.08 -12.53 -26.28
N ASP A 117 -13.81 -13.48 -25.69
CA ASP A 117 -15.09 -13.22 -25.04
C ASP A 117 -14.88 -12.33 -23.80
N LEU A 118 -13.87 -12.64 -22.98
CA LEU A 118 -13.53 -11.82 -21.80
C LEU A 118 -13.26 -10.37 -22.19
N LYS A 119 -12.41 -10.16 -23.19
CA LYS A 119 -12.09 -8.82 -23.71
C LYS A 119 -13.33 -8.09 -24.19
N THR A 120 -14.18 -8.76 -24.96
CA THR A 120 -15.42 -8.18 -25.50
C THR A 120 -16.38 -7.75 -24.38
N GLN A 121 -16.54 -8.57 -23.34
CA GLN A 121 -17.40 -8.23 -22.20
C GLN A 121 -16.81 -7.06 -21.38
N LEU A 122 -15.48 -7.07 -21.15
CA LEU A 122 -14.81 -5.99 -20.44
C LEU A 122 -14.91 -4.66 -21.19
N GLU A 123 -14.61 -4.64 -22.49
CA GLU A 123 -14.70 -3.44 -23.32
C GLU A 123 -16.11 -2.85 -23.30
N LYS A 124 -17.14 -3.70 -23.41
CA LYS A 124 -18.54 -3.31 -23.36
C LYS A 124 -18.95 -2.75 -22.00
N THR A 125 -18.64 -3.45 -20.91
CA THR A 125 -19.10 -3.09 -19.57
C THR A 125 -18.31 -1.93 -18.96
N LEU A 126 -17.00 -1.87 -19.21
CA LEU A 126 -16.14 -0.79 -18.71
C LEU A 126 -16.18 0.45 -19.61
N GLU A 127 -16.83 0.35 -20.78
CA GLU A 127 -16.90 1.41 -21.81
C GLU A 127 -15.51 1.82 -22.32
N ILE A 128 -14.60 0.84 -22.44
CA ILE A 128 -13.25 1.07 -22.95
C ILE A 128 -13.37 1.46 -24.42
N GLN A 129 -12.93 2.68 -24.75
CA GLN A 129 -13.03 3.19 -26.10
C GLN A 129 -11.84 2.72 -26.94
N GLY A 130 -12.13 1.91 -27.95
CA GLY A 130 -11.16 1.57 -28.99
C GLY A 130 -10.66 2.82 -29.75
N PRO A 131 -9.52 2.71 -30.45
CA PRO A 131 -8.97 3.81 -31.24
C PRO A 131 -9.88 4.16 -32.43
N LYS A 132 -10.43 5.38 -32.42
CA LYS A 132 -11.35 5.89 -33.45
C LYS A 132 -10.61 6.31 -34.73
N ASP A 133 -9.52 7.07 -34.58
CA ASP A 133 -8.78 7.68 -35.68
C ASP A 133 -7.52 6.89 -36.03
N GLU A 134 -6.98 7.08 -37.24
CA GLU A 134 -5.77 6.40 -37.73
C GLU A 134 -4.54 6.70 -36.85
N VAL A 135 -4.37 7.96 -36.43
CA VAL A 135 -3.32 8.36 -35.49
C VAL A 135 -3.46 7.62 -34.16
N ALA A 136 -4.69 7.46 -33.66
CA ALA A 136 -4.92 6.72 -32.43
C ALA A 136 -4.57 5.24 -32.59
N ARG A 137 -4.85 4.63 -33.74
CA ARG A 137 -4.47 3.24 -34.03
C ARG A 137 -2.96 3.05 -34.13
N GLN A 138 -2.23 4.06 -34.61
CA GLN A 138 -0.79 3.99 -34.77
C GLN A 138 -0.02 4.25 -33.46
N TYR A 139 -0.48 5.21 -32.65
CA TYR A 139 0.30 5.71 -31.51
C TYR A 139 -0.30 5.40 -30.14
N LYS A 140 -1.59 5.07 -30.02
CA LYS A 140 -2.14 4.66 -28.72
C LYS A 140 -1.77 3.21 -28.45
N GLN A 141 -1.21 2.99 -27.27
CA GLN A 141 -1.00 1.65 -26.76
C GLN A 141 -2.37 1.02 -26.44
N PRO A 142 -2.58 -0.28 -26.76
CA PRO A 142 -3.77 -1.00 -26.36
C PRO A 142 -3.77 -1.22 -24.83
N TYR A 143 -4.95 -1.48 -24.26
CA TYR A 143 -5.01 -1.81 -22.85
C TYR A 143 -4.27 -3.12 -22.54
N ALA A 144 -3.79 -3.23 -21.31
CA ALA A 144 -3.09 -4.42 -20.84
C ALA A 144 -3.49 -4.78 -19.40
N PHE A 145 -3.24 -6.03 -19.05
CA PHE A 145 -3.55 -6.61 -17.74
C PHE A 145 -2.28 -6.78 -16.94
N PHE A 146 -2.36 -6.54 -15.64
CA PHE A 146 -1.24 -6.62 -14.72
C PHE A 146 -1.65 -7.22 -13.39
N THR A 147 -0.71 -7.87 -12.70
CA THR A 147 -0.88 -8.19 -11.29
C THR A 147 -0.77 -6.91 -10.44
N PRO A 148 -1.20 -6.93 -9.17
CA PRO A 148 -0.96 -5.83 -8.24
C PRO A 148 0.52 -5.47 -8.09
N GLU A 149 1.42 -6.43 -8.33
CA GLU A 149 2.87 -6.27 -8.27
C GLU A 149 3.48 -5.64 -9.54
N GLY A 150 2.68 -5.44 -10.58
CA GLY A 150 3.12 -4.84 -11.85
C GLY A 150 3.60 -5.83 -12.91
N THR A 151 3.42 -7.14 -12.68
CA THR A 151 3.72 -8.15 -13.70
C THR A 151 2.67 -8.14 -14.79
N LYS A 152 3.08 -8.01 -16.06
CA LYS A 152 2.15 -8.02 -17.20
C LYS A 152 1.61 -9.44 -17.43
N LEU A 153 0.30 -9.54 -17.63
CA LEU A 153 -0.42 -10.79 -17.89
C LEU A 153 -0.87 -10.83 -19.35
N GLU A 154 -0.51 -11.90 -20.07
CA GLU A 154 -0.79 -12.02 -21.50
C GLU A 154 -1.76 -13.15 -21.83
N ARG A 155 -1.86 -14.15 -20.94
CA ARG A 155 -2.70 -15.34 -21.15
C ARG A 155 -3.83 -15.39 -20.15
N LEU A 156 -4.96 -15.96 -20.56
CA LEU A 156 -6.16 -16.02 -19.73
C LEU A 156 -5.95 -16.87 -18.47
N ASP A 157 -5.22 -17.98 -18.56
CA ASP A 157 -4.94 -18.85 -17.43
C ASP A 157 -4.14 -18.15 -16.33
N GLU A 158 -3.33 -17.15 -16.69
CA GLU A 158 -2.59 -16.30 -15.76
C GLU A 158 -3.45 -15.23 -15.09
N MET A 159 -4.73 -15.10 -15.47
CA MET A 159 -5.65 -14.08 -14.94
C MET A 159 -6.77 -14.68 -14.10
N VAL A 160 -7.01 -15.99 -14.21
CA VAL A 160 -8.08 -16.69 -13.50
C VAL A 160 -7.72 -16.84 -12.02
N ASN A 161 -8.74 -16.81 -11.16
CA ASN A 161 -8.63 -16.99 -9.71
C ASN A 161 -7.67 -16.01 -9.04
N GLN A 162 -7.67 -14.75 -9.47
CA GLN A 162 -6.88 -13.70 -8.83
C GLN A 162 -7.48 -12.29 -9.07
N ILE A 163 -6.90 -11.31 -8.37
CA ILE A 163 -7.15 -9.89 -8.57
C ILE A 163 -6.12 -9.37 -9.56
N ILE A 164 -6.57 -8.66 -10.59
CA ILE A 164 -5.72 -8.07 -11.63
C ILE A 164 -6.13 -6.62 -11.87
N PHE A 165 -5.21 -5.84 -12.41
CA PHE A 165 -5.44 -4.48 -12.88
C PHE A 165 -5.52 -4.45 -14.39
N LEU A 166 -6.44 -3.66 -14.92
CA LEU A 166 -6.52 -3.31 -16.34
C LEU A 166 -6.18 -1.84 -16.48
N PHE A 167 -5.19 -1.54 -17.34
CA PHE A 167 -4.83 -0.17 -17.69
C PHE A 167 -5.15 0.10 -19.16
N GLU A 168 -6.04 1.05 -19.44
CA GLU A 168 -6.42 1.43 -20.81
C GLU A 168 -5.24 1.89 -21.66
N GLY A 169 -4.22 2.49 -21.04
CA GLY A 169 -3.00 2.96 -21.70
C GLY A 169 -1.92 1.89 -21.90
N GLY A 170 -2.15 0.64 -21.49
CA GLY A 170 -1.20 -0.46 -21.71
C GLY A 170 0.08 -0.43 -20.88
N GLN A 171 0.28 0.60 -20.07
CA GLN A 171 1.44 0.79 -19.20
C GLN A 171 1.02 0.68 -17.74
N PHE A 172 1.76 -0.12 -16.97
CA PHE A 172 1.55 -0.22 -15.54
C PHE A 172 2.01 1.07 -14.83
N VAL A 173 1.17 1.53 -13.90
CA VAL A 173 1.47 2.60 -12.96
C VAL A 173 0.95 2.15 -11.60
N TRP A 174 1.77 2.28 -10.56
CA TRP A 174 1.31 2.03 -9.20
C TRP A 174 0.11 2.92 -8.86
N PRO A 175 -1.07 2.36 -8.54
CA PRO A 175 -2.24 3.17 -8.22
C PRO A 175 -2.08 3.83 -6.85
N GLY A 176 -2.42 5.11 -6.77
CA GLY A 176 -2.68 5.74 -5.47
C GLY A 176 -4.01 5.24 -4.95
N ILE A 177 -4.05 4.78 -3.70
CA ILE A 177 -5.28 4.32 -3.03
C ILE A 177 -5.90 5.49 -2.25
N ARG A 178 -5.13 6.01 -1.30
CA ARG A 178 -5.43 7.19 -0.50
C ARG A 178 -4.14 7.81 0.01
N ILE A 179 -4.16 9.08 0.38
CA ILE A 179 -3.01 9.75 1.00
C ILE A 179 -2.62 9.00 2.28
N GLY A 180 -1.31 8.77 2.47
CA GLY A 180 -0.74 7.99 3.55
C GLY A 180 -0.80 6.47 3.37
N HIS A 181 -1.39 5.97 2.27
CA HIS A 181 -1.37 4.53 1.98
C HIS A 181 0.05 4.05 1.66
N LYS A 182 0.49 3.00 2.36
CA LYS A 182 1.79 2.36 2.18
C LYS A 182 1.66 1.01 1.47
N THR A 183 2.45 0.81 0.43
CA THR A 183 2.54 -0.44 -0.32
C THR A 183 3.97 -0.95 -0.26
N LEU A 184 4.16 -2.23 0.07
CA LEU A 184 5.44 -2.90 -0.04
C LEU A 184 5.66 -3.35 -1.49
N VAL A 185 6.69 -2.81 -2.15
CA VAL A 185 7.12 -3.24 -3.47
C VAL A 185 8.36 -4.11 -3.30
N LYS A 186 8.27 -5.35 -3.76
CA LYS A 186 9.32 -6.35 -3.58
C LYS A 186 10.31 -6.34 -4.74
N ASP A 187 11.52 -6.80 -4.45
CA ASP A 187 12.54 -7.11 -5.46
C ASP A 187 12.88 -5.94 -6.41
N VAL A 188 12.89 -4.70 -5.90
CA VAL A 188 13.32 -3.54 -6.68
C VAL A 188 14.80 -3.70 -7.02
N ALA A 189 15.10 -3.63 -8.33
CA ALA A 189 16.44 -3.85 -8.84
C ALA A 189 17.48 -2.98 -8.13
N GLY A 190 18.47 -3.62 -7.50
CA GLY A 190 19.55 -2.95 -6.76
C GLY A 190 19.19 -2.45 -5.35
N LYS A 191 17.93 -2.60 -4.90
CA LYS A 191 17.47 -2.18 -3.57
C LYS A 191 16.89 -3.30 -2.73
N GLY A 192 16.20 -4.25 -3.35
CA GLY A 192 15.37 -5.23 -2.64
C GLY A 192 13.98 -4.65 -2.36
N ASP A 193 13.43 -4.92 -1.19
CA ASP A 193 12.07 -4.48 -0.85
C ASP A 193 12.06 -3.00 -0.44
N VAL A 194 11.10 -2.24 -0.97
CA VAL A 194 10.92 -0.81 -0.66
C VAL A 194 9.47 -0.50 -0.31
N VAL A 195 9.27 0.53 0.51
CA VAL A 195 7.93 0.99 0.89
C VAL A 195 7.59 2.24 0.09
N LEU A 196 6.49 2.18 -0.66
CA LEU A 196 5.90 3.31 -1.38
C LEU A 196 4.75 3.90 -0.56
N GLU A 197 4.83 5.17 -0.21
CA GLU A 197 3.76 5.92 0.46
C GLU A 197 3.11 6.92 -0.48
N THR A 198 1.79 6.94 -0.55
CA THR A 198 1.06 7.92 -1.37
C THR A 198 1.02 9.28 -0.67
N LEU A 199 1.66 10.30 -1.25
CA LEU A 199 1.70 11.66 -0.69
C LEU A 199 0.59 12.56 -1.24
N SER A 200 0.23 12.38 -2.50
CA SER A 200 -0.81 13.16 -3.18
C SER A 200 -1.48 12.32 -4.25
N MET A 201 -2.78 12.56 -4.47
CA MET A 201 -3.58 11.86 -5.49
C MET A 201 -3.66 12.65 -6.80
N ILE A 202 -3.63 13.98 -6.74
CA ILE A 202 -3.67 14.85 -7.94
C ILE A 202 -2.71 16.04 -7.73
N PRO A 203 -1.51 16.04 -8.35
CA PRO A 203 -0.93 14.94 -9.13
C PRO A 203 -0.64 13.71 -8.25
N LEU A 204 -0.55 12.53 -8.87
CA LEU A 204 -0.18 11.30 -8.18
C LEU A 204 1.31 11.35 -7.81
N VAL A 205 1.60 11.38 -6.51
CA VAL A 205 2.97 11.48 -5.98
C VAL A 205 3.18 10.43 -4.91
N PHE A 206 4.32 9.73 -4.99
CA PHE A 206 4.76 8.76 -4.00
C PHE A 206 6.05 9.22 -3.30
N SER A 207 6.14 8.92 -2.02
CA SER A 207 7.41 8.83 -1.29
C SER A 207 7.93 7.41 -1.40
N VAL A 208 9.24 7.25 -1.52
CA VAL A 208 9.91 5.95 -1.42
C VAL A 208 10.88 6.01 -0.26
N GLU A 209 10.66 5.18 0.74
CA GLU A 209 11.54 5.12 1.92
C GLU A 209 12.92 4.58 1.52
N GLU A 210 13.98 5.24 2.00
CA GLU A 210 15.40 4.82 1.84
C GLU A 210 15.82 4.47 0.40
N PHE A 211 15.32 5.24 -0.59
CA PHE A 211 15.60 4.96 -2.00
C PHE A 211 17.10 5.06 -2.35
N LEU A 212 17.86 5.96 -1.74
CA LEU A 212 19.31 6.09 -1.90
C LEU A 212 19.98 5.91 -0.55
N LYS A 213 21.05 5.11 -0.51
CA LYS A 213 21.92 4.96 0.66
C LYS A 213 22.87 6.15 0.75
N ASP A 214 23.38 6.41 1.95
CA ASP A 214 24.27 7.54 2.21
C ASP A 214 25.55 7.51 1.33
N ASP A 215 26.11 6.32 1.09
CA ASP A 215 27.30 6.14 0.23
C ASP A 215 27.00 6.42 -1.25
N GLU A 216 25.83 6.05 -1.75
CA GLU A 216 25.39 6.40 -3.10
C GLU A 216 25.19 7.92 -3.25
N ILE A 217 24.68 8.58 -2.20
CA ILE A 217 24.49 10.04 -2.17
C ILE A 217 25.85 10.75 -2.24
N ASP A 218 26.83 10.30 -1.45
CA ASP A 218 28.18 10.88 -1.46
C ASP A 218 28.83 10.75 -2.84
N ILE A 219 28.74 9.58 -3.47
CA ILE A 219 29.26 9.35 -4.83
C ILE A 219 28.58 10.27 -5.86
N ILE A 220 27.24 10.41 -5.80
CA ILE A 220 26.52 11.31 -6.70
C ILE A 220 26.98 12.76 -6.50
N MET A 221 27.21 13.17 -5.25
CA MET A 221 27.66 14.52 -4.93
C MET A 221 29.06 14.77 -5.53
N ASP A 222 30.00 13.88 -5.29
CA ASP A 222 31.38 14.01 -5.76
C ASP A 222 31.46 14.09 -7.28
N LEU A 223 30.71 13.25 -7.99
CA LEU A 223 30.66 13.27 -9.46
C LEU A 223 29.97 14.53 -10.02
N SER A 224 29.04 15.11 -9.28
CA SER A 224 28.23 16.23 -9.76
C SER A 224 28.90 17.58 -9.57
N LEU A 225 29.61 17.79 -8.45
CA LEU A 225 30.10 19.11 -8.02
C LEU A 225 30.94 19.84 -9.08
N GLU A 226 31.75 19.13 -9.85
CA GLU A 226 32.59 19.70 -10.90
C GLU A 226 31.80 20.22 -12.11
N HIS A 227 30.57 19.73 -12.30
CA HIS A 227 29.74 20.00 -13.48
C HIS A 227 28.57 20.95 -13.20
N LEU A 228 28.36 21.36 -11.95
CA LEU A 228 27.25 22.22 -11.58
C LEU A 228 27.43 23.64 -12.13
N LYS A 229 26.38 24.14 -12.77
CA LYS A 229 26.24 25.55 -13.17
C LYS A 229 25.00 26.14 -12.49
N PRO A 230 24.96 27.46 -12.25
CA PRO A 230 23.78 28.11 -11.71
C PRO A 230 22.54 27.77 -12.55
N SER A 231 21.50 27.26 -11.91
CA SER A 231 20.21 27.03 -12.55
C SER A 231 19.49 28.36 -12.74
N THR A 232 19.13 28.68 -13.98
CA THR A 232 18.33 29.86 -14.29
C THR A 232 16.90 29.65 -13.82
N CYS A 233 16.50 30.34 -12.76
CA CYS A 233 15.10 30.42 -12.36
C CYS A 233 14.47 31.66 -13.01
N SER A 234 13.58 31.48 -13.99
CA SER A 234 12.79 32.57 -14.58
C SER A 234 11.61 32.90 -13.66
N GLY A 235 11.91 33.48 -12.51
CA GLY A 235 10.97 33.88 -11.49
C GLY A 235 11.72 34.60 -10.39
N THR A 236 11.04 35.44 -9.61
CA THR A 236 11.64 36.06 -8.42
C THR A 236 11.97 34.96 -7.41
N CYS A 237 13.15 34.37 -7.56
CA CYS A 237 13.81 33.65 -6.50
C CYS A 237 14.12 34.70 -5.44
N ARG A 238 13.15 34.94 -4.54
CA ARG A 238 13.41 35.76 -3.36
C ARG A 238 14.61 35.09 -2.71
N THR A 239 15.72 35.80 -2.73
CA THR A 239 16.95 35.39 -2.07
C THR A 239 16.59 34.99 -0.64
N TRP A 240 16.58 33.69 -0.37
CA TRP A 240 16.69 33.23 1.01
C TRP A 240 17.95 33.89 1.56
N PRO A 241 17.87 34.63 2.69
CA PRO A 241 19.05 35.26 3.23
C PRO A 241 20.09 34.17 3.52
N ARG A 242 21.26 34.29 2.88
CA ARG A 242 22.45 33.51 3.22
C ARG A 242 22.76 33.78 4.69
N ALA A 243 22.31 32.91 5.57
CA ALA A 243 22.66 32.96 6.98
C ALA A 243 22.73 31.55 7.56
N VAL A 244 23.57 30.68 6.99
CA VAL A 244 24.25 29.64 7.77
C VAL A 244 25.67 29.49 7.22
N THR A 245 26.53 30.45 7.55
CA THR A 245 27.96 30.19 7.66
C THR A 245 28.34 30.30 9.12
N ARG A 246 28.58 29.13 9.73
CA ARG A 246 29.56 28.91 10.79
C ARG A 246 29.35 29.70 12.10
N SER A 247 28.63 29.11 13.06
CA SER A 247 28.93 29.30 14.49
C SER A 247 28.39 28.13 15.31
N SER A 248 29.16 27.04 15.35
CA SER A 248 28.93 25.91 16.26
C SER A 248 30.19 25.62 17.10
N ARG A 249 31.10 26.60 17.24
CA ARG A 249 32.35 26.42 17.99
C ARG A 249 32.58 27.40 19.14
N GLU A 250 31.60 28.24 19.49
CA GLU A 250 31.68 29.14 20.65
C GLU A 250 30.37 29.11 21.45
N ARG A 251 30.07 27.97 22.08
CA ARG A 251 29.11 27.92 23.19
C ARG A 251 29.34 26.72 24.11
N VAL A 252 30.59 26.49 24.50
CA VAL A 252 30.93 25.53 25.56
C VAL A 252 31.81 26.13 26.67
N GLU A 253 32.41 27.33 26.51
CA GLU A 253 33.31 27.89 27.55
C GLU A 253 32.73 29.03 28.40
N HIS A 254 31.42 29.23 28.44
CA HIS A 254 30.85 30.31 29.28
C HIS A 254 29.74 29.90 30.26
N LEU A 255 29.73 28.63 30.65
CA LEU A 255 28.87 28.12 31.73
C LEU A 255 29.64 27.33 32.80
N ASP A 256 30.95 27.58 32.94
CA ASP A 256 31.77 27.03 34.03
C ASP A 256 32.65 28.08 34.74
N ARG A 257 32.08 29.28 34.94
CA ARG A 257 32.58 30.27 35.90
C ARG A 257 31.41 30.81 36.72
N SER A 258 30.87 29.92 37.55
CA SER A 258 30.03 30.27 38.69
C SER A 258 30.24 29.22 39.78
N ARG A 259 31.45 29.18 40.33
CA ARG A 259 31.79 28.77 41.69
C ARG A 259 33.01 29.55 42.16
#